data_AF-A0A350ES46-F1
#
_entry.id   AF-A0A350ES46-F1
#
_cell.length_a   1.000
_cell.length_b   1.000
_cell.length_c   1.000
_cell.angle_alpha   90.00
_cell.angle_beta   90.00
_cell.angle_gamma   90.00
#
_symmetry.space_group_name_H-M   'P 1'
#
loop_
_entity.id
_entity.type
_entity.pdbx_description
1 polymer ?
#
loop_
_entity_poly.entity_id
_entity_poly.type
_entity_poly.pdbx_seq_one_letter_code
_entity_poly.pdbx_strand_id
1 'polypeptide(L)'
;GPQAVGQLQIEVAADTYSQIVELTAGGATGEQNNTASANLNTVLAPYPDLVVNNVTFQPANVQSGQEMTVRWEDFNNGIAPARATWHDRLVVVNTGTGATLLDTTVLHSTTTLGELAPGATRLRQYTWRLPNGTAGTGTLQFTVTVDGYNGVYEHNAGGTAEANNSATAQITSTLAAYPDLEVASFDVAPATFESGRLLTATWGVTNTGTAAVTGDFYDRVLVR
;
A
#
# COMPACT_ATOMS: atom_id res chain seq x y z
N GLY A 1 3.79 -8.72 30.00
CA GLY A 1 3.38 -9.98 30.67
C GLY A 1 3.61 -11.14 29.72
N PRO A 2 3.62 -12.40 30.19
CA PRO A 2 3.92 -13.56 29.35
C PRO A 2 2.96 -13.64 28.17
N GLN A 3 3.51 -13.70 26.96
CA GLN A 3 2.78 -13.82 25.70
C GLN A 3 2.46 -15.29 25.38
N ALA A 4 1.82 -15.97 26.33
CA ALA A 4 1.41 -17.36 26.14
C ALA A 4 -0.11 -17.43 26.28
N VAL A 5 -0.79 -17.77 25.19
CA VAL A 5 -2.17 -18.28 25.21
C VAL A 5 -2.07 -19.77 25.48
N GLY A 6 -2.78 -20.29 26.48
CA GLY A 6 -2.76 -21.71 26.80
C GLY A 6 -2.90 -22.01 28.30
N GLN A 7 -2.57 -23.24 28.66
CA GLN A 7 -2.59 -23.67 30.05
C GLN A 7 -1.27 -23.27 30.72
N LEU A 8 -1.37 -22.51 31.80
CA LEU A 8 -0.25 -22.09 32.62
C LEU A 8 -0.39 -22.76 33.98
N GLN A 9 0.59 -23.57 34.37
CA GLN A 9 0.65 -24.14 35.71
C GLN A 9 1.51 -23.25 36.59
N ILE A 10 0.96 -22.79 37.70
CA ILE A 10 1.71 -22.10 38.74
C ILE A 10 1.85 -23.08 39.91
N GLU A 11 3.08 -23.33 40.32
CA GLU A 11 3.41 -24.16 41.47
C GLU A 11 3.96 -23.29 42.60
N VAL A 12 3.55 -23.61 43.83
CA VAL A 12 4.21 -23.15 45.05
C VAL A 12 4.76 -24.37 45.78
N ALA A 13 6.01 -24.24 46.23
CA ALA A 13 6.66 -25.22 47.07
C ALA A 13 7.08 -24.56 48.39
N ALA A 14 6.65 -25.13 49.51
CA ALA A 14 7.20 -24.84 50.83
C ALA A 14 8.49 -25.65 51.05
N ASP A 15 9.37 -25.15 51.92
CA ASP A 15 10.64 -25.78 52.33
C ASP A 15 11.42 -26.49 51.21
N THR A 16 11.62 -25.82 50.08
CA THR A 16 12.22 -26.41 48.85
C THR A 16 13.63 -26.99 49.05
N TYR A 17 14.32 -26.60 50.11
CA TYR A 17 15.65 -27.09 50.45
C TYR A 17 15.67 -28.03 51.67
N SER A 18 14.50 -28.48 52.13
CA SER A 18 14.32 -29.37 53.29
C SER A 18 15.09 -28.89 54.52
N GLN A 19 15.01 -27.60 54.81
CA GLN A 19 15.73 -26.97 55.92
C GLN A 19 15.04 -27.21 57.26
N ILE A 20 13.74 -27.53 57.24
CA ILE A 20 12.92 -27.81 58.42
C ILE A 20 12.41 -29.24 58.31
N VAL A 21 12.64 -30.05 59.33
CA VAL A 21 12.08 -31.42 59.34
C VAL A 21 10.58 -31.36 59.59
N GLU A 22 9.79 -31.89 58.67
CA GLU A 22 8.33 -31.87 58.75
C GLU A 22 7.75 -33.25 59.12
N LEU A 23 6.82 -33.26 60.08
CA LEU A 23 6.09 -34.45 60.52
C LEU A 23 4.59 -34.19 60.50
N THR A 24 3.84 -35.21 60.08
CA THR A 24 2.38 -35.25 60.23
C THR A 24 1.99 -35.40 61.71
N ALA A 25 0.73 -35.12 62.05
CA ALA A 25 0.21 -35.29 63.42
C ALA A 25 0.34 -36.74 63.96
N GLY A 26 0.51 -37.74 63.07
CA GLY A 26 0.75 -39.15 63.43
C GLY A 26 2.24 -39.55 63.49
N GLY A 27 3.16 -38.60 63.31
CA GLY A 27 4.61 -38.84 63.37
C GLY A 27 5.27 -39.39 62.11
N ALA A 28 4.53 -39.54 60.99
CA ALA A 28 5.09 -39.86 59.68
C ALA A 28 5.69 -38.62 58.99
N THR A 29 6.59 -38.81 58.02
CA THR A 29 7.20 -37.71 57.23
C THR A 29 6.14 -36.82 56.56
N GLY A 30 6.26 -35.51 56.76
CA GLY A 30 5.42 -34.47 56.15
C GLY A 30 5.95 -33.98 54.80
N GLU A 31 7.19 -34.29 54.43
CA GLU A 31 7.93 -33.74 53.29
C GLU A 31 7.24 -33.90 51.91
N GLN A 32 6.21 -34.76 51.81
CA GLN A 32 5.51 -35.06 50.57
C GLN A 32 4.30 -34.15 50.28
N ASN A 33 3.93 -33.24 51.18
CA ASN A 33 2.77 -32.35 51.00
C ASN A 33 3.14 -30.86 50.81
N ASN A 34 4.40 -30.58 50.50
CA ASN A 34 4.94 -29.23 50.41
C ASN A 34 4.67 -28.52 49.08
N THR A 35 4.10 -29.22 48.09
CA THR A 35 3.80 -28.65 46.79
C THR A 35 2.30 -28.50 46.59
N ALA A 36 1.91 -27.36 46.02
CA ALA A 36 0.56 -27.13 45.52
C ALA A 36 0.67 -26.47 44.15
N SER A 37 -0.20 -26.87 43.21
CA SER A 37 -0.24 -26.25 41.88
C SER A 37 -1.65 -25.82 41.51
N ALA A 38 -1.73 -24.76 40.71
CA ALA A 38 -2.95 -24.27 40.11
C ALA A 38 -2.77 -24.17 38.60
N ASN A 39 -3.79 -24.61 37.86
CA ASN A 39 -3.86 -24.45 36.41
C ASN A 39 -4.69 -23.21 36.09
N LEU A 40 -4.12 -22.30 35.29
CA LEU A 40 -4.81 -21.15 34.73
C LEU A 40 -4.91 -21.30 33.22
N ASN A 41 -6.03 -20.88 32.65
CA ASN A 41 -6.19 -20.74 31.21
C ASN A 41 -6.00 -19.28 30.84
N THR A 42 -4.99 -18.96 30.05
CA THR A 42 -4.82 -17.63 29.47
C THR A 42 -5.49 -17.59 28.11
N VAL A 43 -6.32 -16.57 27.89
CA VAL A 43 -6.95 -16.30 26.59
C VAL A 43 -6.28 -15.08 25.96
N LEU A 44 -6.31 -15.04 24.63
CA LEU A 44 -5.78 -13.90 23.89
C LEU A 44 -6.59 -12.64 24.24
N ALA A 45 -5.91 -11.54 24.59
CA ALA A 45 -6.59 -10.26 24.76
C ALA A 45 -7.20 -9.83 23.41
N PRO A 46 -8.30 -9.04 23.39
CA PRO A 46 -8.89 -8.62 22.14
C PRO A 46 -7.97 -7.60 21.44
N TYR A 47 -7.62 -7.88 20.18
CA TYR A 47 -6.78 -7.04 19.34
C TYR A 47 -7.45 -6.79 17.97
N PRO A 48 -7.12 -5.68 17.29
CA PRO A 48 -7.48 -5.49 15.88
C PRO A 48 -6.66 -6.44 14.98
N ASP A 49 -7.19 -6.66 13.78
CA ASP A 49 -6.56 -7.40 12.68
C ASP A 49 -7.08 -6.74 11.37
N LEU A 50 -6.33 -5.79 10.86
CA LEU A 50 -6.57 -4.96 9.69
C LEU A 50 -6.09 -5.69 8.45
N VAL A 51 -7.00 -5.88 7.51
CA VAL A 51 -6.70 -6.49 6.22
C VAL A 51 -7.25 -5.64 5.09
N VAL A 52 -6.61 -5.74 3.92
CA VAL A 52 -7.09 -5.07 2.71
C VAL A 52 -8.02 -6.00 1.94
N ASN A 53 -9.22 -5.52 1.64
CA ASN A 53 -10.20 -6.20 0.80
C ASN A 53 -10.54 -5.38 -0.47
N ASN A 54 -11.16 -6.05 -1.44
CA ASN A 54 -11.85 -5.42 -2.58
C ASN A 54 -11.05 -4.35 -3.36
N VAL A 55 -9.80 -4.66 -3.72
CA VAL A 55 -9.00 -3.78 -4.59
C VAL A 55 -9.60 -3.73 -5.99
N THR A 56 -10.06 -2.55 -6.41
CA THR A 56 -10.75 -2.32 -7.68
C THR A 56 -10.24 -1.07 -8.40
N PHE A 57 -10.51 -0.97 -9.70
CA PHE A 57 -9.98 0.09 -10.56
C PHE A 57 -11.10 0.81 -11.32
N GLN A 58 -10.94 2.12 -11.49
CA GLN A 58 -11.79 2.93 -12.37
C GLN A 58 -10.94 3.91 -13.18
N PRO A 59 -11.06 3.94 -14.52
CA PRO A 59 -11.87 3.05 -15.35
C PRO A 59 -11.31 1.61 -15.41
N ALA A 60 -12.12 0.66 -15.87
CA ALA A 60 -11.71 -0.75 -16.03
C ALA A 60 -10.77 -0.97 -17.23
N ASN A 61 -10.85 -0.09 -18.23
CA ASN A 61 -9.93 -0.05 -19.37
C ASN A 61 -9.09 1.22 -19.21
N VAL A 62 -7.82 1.06 -18.86
CA VAL A 62 -6.88 2.17 -18.67
C VAL A 62 -5.90 2.26 -19.83
N GLN A 63 -5.53 3.50 -20.15
CA GLN A 63 -4.52 3.82 -21.13
C GLN A 63 -3.40 4.65 -20.52
N SER A 64 -2.21 4.63 -21.12
CA SER A 64 -1.11 5.51 -20.72
C SER A 64 -1.53 6.98 -20.74
N GLY A 65 -1.02 7.79 -19.82
CA GLY A 65 -1.40 9.20 -19.69
C GLY A 65 -2.80 9.46 -19.13
N GLN A 66 -3.64 8.43 -18.97
CA GLN A 66 -4.98 8.55 -18.41
C GLN A 66 -4.95 8.70 -16.89
N GLU A 67 -5.96 9.36 -16.33
CA GLU A 67 -6.20 9.34 -14.89
C GLU A 67 -6.96 8.07 -14.49
N MET A 68 -6.51 7.40 -13.43
CA MET A 68 -7.18 6.24 -12.86
C MET A 68 -7.33 6.38 -11.34
N THR A 69 -8.36 5.75 -10.81
CA THR A 69 -8.62 5.63 -9.39
C THR A 69 -8.51 4.16 -8.98
N VAL A 70 -7.71 3.90 -7.94
CA VAL A 70 -7.67 2.63 -7.23
C VAL A 70 -8.53 2.77 -5.99
N ARG A 71 -9.40 1.79 -5.73
CA ARG A 71 -10.20 1.72 -4.50
C ARG A 71 -9.91 0.43 -3.77
N TRP A 72 -9.99 0.47 -2.45
CA TRP A 72 -9.87 -0.69 -1.59
C TRP A 72 -10.67 -0.49 -0.31
N GLU A 73 -10.73 -1.54 0.49
CA GLU A 73 -11.40 -1.58 1.78
C GLU A 73 -10.40 -1.93 2.87
N ASP A 74 -10.29 -1.08 3.89
CA ASP A 74 -9.67 -1.48 5.15
C ASP A 74 -10.73 -2.21 5.96
N PHE A 75 -10.49 -3.46 6.31
CA PHE A 75 -11.41 -4.30 7.07
C PHE A 75 -10.76 -4.75 8.37
N ASN A 76 -11.46 -4.58 9.49
CA ASN A 76 -10.99 -5.10 10.77
C ASN A 76 -11.58 -6.50 11.02
N ASN A 77 -10.81 -7.53 10.69
CA ASN A 77 -11.07 -8.94 10.97
C ASN A 77 -10.80 -9.34 12.44
N GLY A 78 -10.36 -8.39 13.27
CA GLY A 78 -10.05 -8.60 14.68
C GLY A 78 -11.28 -8.58 15.57
N ILE A 79 -11.04 -8.64 16.88
CA ILE A 79 -12.09 -8.62 17.91
C ILE A 79 -11.98 -7.40 18.84
N ALA A 80 -11.07 -6.47 18.55
CA ALA A 80 -11.02 -5.13 19.14
C ALA A 80 -11.02 -4.04 18.06
N PRO A 81 -11.51 -2.82 18.36
CA PRO A 81 -11.43 -1.70 17.43
C PRO A 81 -9.98 -1.23 17.20
N ALA A 82 -9.67 -0.83 15.97
CA ALA A 82 -8.44 -0.11 15.65
C ALA A 82 -8.61 1.39 15.97
N ARG A 83 -7.98 1.84 17.06
CA ARG A 83 -8.17 3.18 17.65
C ARG A 83 -7.10 4.20 17.27
N ALA A 84 -5.92 3.73 16.86
CA ALA A 84 -4.83 4.60 16.43
C ALA A 84 -5.06 5.08 14.99
N THR A 85 -4.48 6.22 14.64
CA THR A 85 -4.39 6.69 13.25
C THR A 85 -3.31 5.90 12.51
N TRP A 86 -3.57 5.52 11.26
CA TRP A 86 -2.61 4.81 10.41
C TRP A 86 -2.53 5.39 9.00
N HIS A 87 -1.61 4.87 8.19
CA HIS A 87 -1.50 5.18 6.77
C HIS A 87 -1.56 3.90 5.97
N ASP A 88 -2.40 3.87 4.96
CA ASP A 88 -2.32 2.83 3.93
C ASP A 88 -1.17 3.18 3.00
N ARG A 89 -0.39 2.21 2.55
CA ARG A 89 0.63 2.40 1.52
C ARG A 89 0.17 1.77 0.22
N LEU A 90 0.23 2.54 -0.86
CA LEU A 90 -0.06 2.07 -2.22
C LEU A 90 1.21 2.15 -3.06
N VAL A 91 1.65 0.99 -3.56
CA VAL A 91 2.77 0.87 -4.49
C VAL A 91 2.27 0.35 -5.83
N VAL A 92 2.70 0.98 -6.91
CA VAL A 92 2.39 0.56 -8.29
C VAL A 92 3.67 0.25 -9.04
N VAL A 93 3.78 -0.97 -9.55
CA VAL A 93 4.93 -1.44 -10.32
C VAL A 93 4.47 -1.89 -11.70
N ASN A 94 5.17 -1.45 -12.74
CA ASN A 94 5.04 -2.07 -14.06
C ASN A 94 5.84 -3.37 -14.07
N THR A 95 5.17 -4.51 -14.15
CA THR A 95 5.82 -5.82 -14.00
C THR A 95 6.69 -6.20 -15.19
N GLY A 96 6.44 -5.62 -16.37
CA GLY A 96 7.26 -5.83 -17.56
C GLY A 96 8.60 -5.10 -17.52
N THR A 97 8.64 -3.91 -16.90
CA THR A 97 9.87 -3.09 -16.82
C THR A 97 10.54 -3.11 -15.45
N GLY A 98 9.83 -3.54 -14.40
CA GLY A 98 10.25 -3.44 -13.01
C GLY A 98 10.20 -2.01 -12.44
N ALA A 99 9.72 -1.04 -13.21
CA ALA A 99 9.67 0.36 -12.77
C ALA A 99 8.59 0.55 -11.70
N THR A 100 8.96 1.16 -10.57
CA THR A 100 7.99 1.70 -9.61
C THR A 100 7.44 3.00 -10.16
N LEU A 101 6.14 3.00 -10.46
CA LEU A 101 5.46 4.14 -11.04
C LEU A 101 4.83 5.04 -9.98
N LEU A 102 4.43 4.46 -8.84
CA LEU A 102 3.87 5.16 -7.68
C LEU A 102 4.32 4.49 -6.39
N ASP A 103 4.63 5.29 -5.38
CA ASP A 103 4.75 4.88 -3.99
C ASP A 103 4.20 6.03 -3.15
N THR A 104 3.03 5.82 -2.54
CA THR A 104 2.30 6.87 -1.82
C THR A 104 1.59 6.32 -0.60
N THR A 105 1.13 7.21 0.27
CA THR A 105 0.34 6.85 1.44
C THR A 105 -0.98 7.59 1.51
N VAL A 106 -1.97 6.96 2.14
CA VAL A 106 -3.30 7.54 2.38
C VAL A 106 -3.63 7.47 3.87
N LEU A 107 -3.74 8.64 4.50
CA LEU A 107 -3.97 8.77 5.94
C LEU A 107 -5.38 8.30 6.34
N HIS A 108 -5.48 7.35 7.27
CA HIS A 108 -6.70 7.09 8.04
C HIS A 108 -6.60 7.78 9.39
N SER A 109 -7.17 8.99 9.48
CA SER A 109 -7.20 9.73 10.75
C SER A 109 -8.42 9.33 11.57
N THR A 110 -8.22 8.77 12.76
CA THR A 110 -9.33 8.37 13.64
C THR A 110 -10.08 9.57 14.21
N THR A 111 -9.49 10.77 14.19
CA THR A 111 -10.20 12.00 14.58
C THR A 111 -11.28 12.39 13.59
N THR A 112 -11.10 12.09 12.30
CA THR A 112 -12.04 12.45 11.23
C THR A 112 -12.88 11.28 10.76
N LEU A 113 -12.32 10.07 10.76
CA LEU A 113 -12.94 8.86 10.23
C LEU A 113 -13.43 7.91 11.32
N GLY A 114 -13.12 8.20 12.59
CA GLY A 114 -13.38 7.32 13.71
C GLY A 114 -12.44 6.11 13.75
N GLU A 115 -12.54 5.37 14.84
CA GLU A 115 -11.97 4.02 14.94
C GLU A 115 -12.64 3.05 13.96
N LEU A 116 -11.94 1.99 13.59
CA LEU A 116 -12.53 0.90 12.81
C LEU A 116 -12.92 -0.23 13.75
N ALA A 117 -14.22 -0.36 14.02
CA ALA A 117 -14.77 -1.40 14.88
C ALA A 117 -14.55 -2.81 14.30
N PRO A 118 -14.57 -3.87 15.15
CA PRO A 118 -14.56 -5.25 14.68
C PRO A 118 -15.64 -5.52 13.61
N GLY A 119 -15.26 -6.17 12.51
CA GLY A 119 -16.14 -6.47 11.39
C GLY A 119 -16.56 -5.25 10.55
N ALA A 120 -16.06 -4.06 10.86
CA ALA A 120 -16.35 -2.86 10.08
C ALA A 120 -15.35 -2.69 8.93
N THR A 121 -15.82 -1.99 7.89
CA THR A 121 -15.05 -1.65 6.70
C THR A 121 -14.95 -0.15 6.53
N ARG A 122 -13.79 0.34 6.08
CA ARG A 122 -13.60 1.69 5.57
C ARG A 122 -13.23 1.66 4.09
N LEU A 123 -14.03 2.34 3.26
CA LEU A 123 -13.71 2.56 1.85
C LEU A 123 -12.60 3.60 1.71
N ARG A 124 -11.61 3.29 0.88
CA ARG A 124 -10.42 4.08 0.61
C ARG A 124 -10.22 4.20 -0.90
N GLN A 125 -9.57 5.28 -1.33
CA GLN A 125 -9.23 5.46 -2.74
C GLN A 125 -8.04 6.39 -2.94
N TYR A 126 -7.37 6.22 -4.07
CA TYR A 126 -6.34 7.13 -4.56
C TYR A 126 -6.46 7.31 -6.07
N THR A 127 -6.41 8.57 -6.52
CA THR A 127 -6.52 8.93 -7.93
C THR A 127 -5.20 9.52 -8.41
N TRP A 128 -4.71 9.04 -9.55
CA TRP A 128 -3.44 9.47 -10.13
C TRP A 128 -3.42 9.29 -11.64
N ARG A 129 -2.48 9.96 -12.31
CA ARG A 129 -2.29 9.88 -13.76
C ARG A 129 -1.16 8.91 -14.10
N LEU A 130 -1.45 7.95 -14.98
CA LEU A 130 -0.42 7.05 -15.49
C LEU A 130 0.64 7.83 -16.27
N PRO A 131 1.90 7.36 -16.29
CA PRO A 131 2.91 7.90 -17.19
C PRO A 131 2.44 7.91 -18.65
N ASN A 132 2.85 8.90 -19.43
CA ASN A 132 2.58 8.95 -20.86
C ASN A 132 3.41 7.91 -21.63
N GLY A 133 2.97 7.58 -22.84
CA GLY A 133 3.70 6.72 -23.76
C GLY A 133 3.86 5.29 -23.22
N THR A 134 4.91 4.60 -23.67
CA THR A 134 5.19 3.20 -23.33
C THR A 134 5.45 2.97 -21.84
N ALA A 135 5.94 3.98 -21.12
CA ALA A 135 6.18 3.91 -19.68
C ALA A 135 4.90 3.61 -18.87
N GLY A 136 3.74 4.05 -19.37
CA GLY A 136 2.43 3.78 -18.75
C GLY A 136 1.69 2.57 -19.33
N THR A 137 2.34 1.72 -20.12
CA THR A 137 1.72 0.54 -20.76
C THR A 137 2.18 -0.77 -20.16
N GLY A 138 1.40 -1.83 -20.35
CA GLY A 138 1.70 -3.18 -19.86
C GLY A 138 0.93 -3.54 -18.60
N THR A 139 1.34 -4.63 -17.94
CA THR A 139 0.72 -5.10 -16.71
C THR A 139 1.21 -4.27 -15.52
N LEU A 140 0.27 -3.61 -14.86
CA LEU A 140 0.51 -2.79 -13.68
C LEU A 140 0.04 -3.55 -12.44
N GLN A 141 0.95 -3.78 -11.49
CA GLN A 141 0.67 -4.39 -10.22
C GLN A 141 0.49 -3.33 -9.14
N PHE A 142 -0.64 -3.38 -8.46
CA PHE A 142 -1.01 -2.53 -7.35
C PHE A 142 -0.92 -3.36 -6.08
N THR A 143 -0.05 -2.96 -5.16
CA THR A 143 0.05 -3.54 -3.83
C THR A 143 -0.38 -2.49 -2.82
N VAL A 144 -1.45 -2.79 -2.10
CA VAL A 144 -1.96 -1.96 -1.00
C VAL A 144 -1.62 -2.67 0.30
N THR A 145 -1.04 -1.91 1.24
CA THR A 145 -0.76 -2.37 2.61
C THR A 145 -1.49 -1.45 3.58
N VAL A 146 -2.51 -1.97 4.28
CA VAL A 146 -3.16 -1.25 5.38
C VAL A 146 -2.18 -1.14 6.55
N ASP A 147 -2.21 -0.01 7.24
CA ASP A 147 -1.23 0.32 8.29
C ASP A 147 0.23 0.06 7.86
N GLY A 148 0.63 0.61 6.71
CA GLY A 148 1.94 0.38 6.09
C GLY A 148 3.16 0.82 6.91
N TYR A 149 2.97 1.46 8.06
CA TYR A 149 4.01 1.80 9.03
C TYR A 149 3.92 1.02 10.34
N ASN A 150 3.00 0.05 10.45
CA ASN A 150 2.80 -0.76 11.64
C ASN A 150 2.48 0.08 12.90
N GLY A 151 1.70 1.15 12.73
CA GLY A 151 1.33 2.09 13.79
C GLY A 151 0.19 1.60 14.69
N VAL A 152 -0.60 0.63 14.22
CA VAL A 152 -1.57 -0.13 14.98
C VAL A 152 -0.89 -1.43 15.39
N TYR A 153 -0.95 -1.78 16.69
CA TYR A 153 -0.49 -3.10 17.11
C TYR A 153 -1.59 -4.12 16.87
N GLU A 154 -1.27 -5.18 16.13
CA GLU A 154 -2.22 -6.17 15.65
C GLU A 154 -1.84 -7.57 16.13
N HIS A 155 -2.84 -8.37 16.47
CA HIS A 155 -2.60 -9.74 16.90
C HIS A 155 -3.82 -10.62 16.70
N ASN A 156 -3.62 -11.84 16.22
CA ASN A 156 -4.64 -12.87 16.11
C ASN A 156 -4.11 -14.22 16.60
N ALA A 157 -4.99 -15.21 16.77
CA ALA A 157 -4.60 -16.51 17.29
C ALA A 157 -3.57 -17.26 16.39
N GLY A 158 -3.51 -16.92 15.10
CA GLY A 158 -2.55 -17.48 14.15
C GLY A 158 -1.18 -16.77 14.15
N GLY A 159 -1.03 -15.64 14.85
CA GLY A 159 0.18 -14.82 14.81
C GLY A 159 0.45 -14.21 13.43
N THR A 160 -0.59 -14.05 12.60
CA THR A 160 -0.45 -13.55 11.22
C THR A 160 -0.94 -12.11 11.04
N ALA A 161 -1.45 -11.48 12.10
CA ALA A 161 -2.17 -10.20 12.03
C ALA A 161 -1.34 -9.00 11.55
N GLU A 162 -0.01 -9.09 11.56
CA GLU A 162 0.88 -8.04 11.01
C GLU A 162 1.38 -8.44 9.60
N ALA A 163 1.09 -9.67 9.16
CA ALA A 163 1.58 -10.26 7.91
C ALA A 163 0.48 -10.41 6.84
N ASN A 164 -0.79 -10.19 7.21
CA ASN A 164 -1.96 -10.28 6.34
C ASN A 164 -2.50 -8.90 5.92
N ASN A 165 -1.75 -7.83 6.16
CA ASN A 165 -2.16 -6.44 5.91
C ASN A 165 -2.06 -6.03 4.43
N SER A 166 -1.63 -6.92 3.53
CA SER A 166 -1.35 -6.59 2.13
C SER A 166 -2.22 -7.36 1.16
N ALA A 167 -2.75 -6.65 0.16
CA ALA A 167 -3.42 -7.23 -0.99
C ALA A 167 -2.81 -6.71 -2.30
N THR A 168 -2.80 -7.57 -3.32
CA THR A 168 -2.30 -7.23 -4.66
C THR A 168 -3.40 -7.42 -5.69
N ALA A 169 -3.51 -6.48 -6.62
CA ALA A 169 -4.34 -6.59 -7.81
C ALA A 169 -3.59 -6.10 -9.04
N GLN A 170 -4.00 -6.54 -10.23
CA GLN A 170 -3.36 -6.17 -11.49
C GLN A 170 -4.37 -5.64 -12.50
N ILE A 171 -3.92 -4.73 -13.33
CA ILE A 171 -4.65 -4.23 -14.51
C ILE A 171 -3.68 -4.05 -15.66
N THR A 172 -4.14 -4.32 -16.88
CA THR A 172 -3.36 -4.08 -18.10
C THR A 172 -3.68 -2.71 -18.67
N SER A 173 -2.65 -1.89 -18.84
CA SER A 173 -2.74 -0.59 -19.52
C SER A 173 -2.30 -0.68 -20.97
N THR A 174 -3.05 -0.03 -21.86
CA THR A 174 -2.74 0.05 -23.29
C THR A 174 -2.20 1.42 -23.67
N LEU A 175 -1.54 1.53 -24.83
CA LEU A 175 -1.04 2.82 -25.30
C LEU A 175 -2.23 3.72 -25.70
N ALA A 176 -2.31 4.93 -25.13
CA ALA A 176 -3.25 5.93 -25.61
C ALA A 176 -2.87 6.42 -27.02
N ALA A 177 -3.81 7.05 -27.71
CA ALA A 177 -3.48 7.78 -28.93
C ALA A 177 -2.74 9.08 -28.58
N TYR A 178 -1.68 9.40 -29.32
CA TYR A 178 -0.86 10.61 -29.10
C TYR A 178 -0.69 11.39 -30.42
N PRO A 179 -0.65 12.73 -30.37
CA PRO A 179 -0.24 13.54 -31.52
C PRO A 179 1.27 13.36 -31.77
N ASP A 180 1.67 13.48 -33.03
CA ASP A 180 3.06 13.47 -33.48
C ASP A 180 3.23 14.60 -34.51
N LEU A 181 3.90 15.69 -34.10
CA LEU A 181 4.04 16.89 -34.92
C LEU A 181 5.37 16.86 -35.67
N GLU A 182 5.30 16.93 -37.01
CA GLU A 182 6.44 16.93 -37.91
C GLU A 182 6.46 18.20 -38.77
N VAL A 183 7.66 18.75 -39.01
CA VAL A 183 7.86 19.82 -39.99
C VAL A 183 7.78 19.20 -41.38
N ALA A 184 6.62 19.30 -42.02
CA ALA A 184 6.34 18.70 -43.33
C ALA A 184 7.04 19.44 -44.47
N SER A 185 7.28 20.73 -44.30
CA SER A 185 7.98 21.56 -45.28
C SER A 185 8.71 22.70 -44.58
N PHE A 186 9.86 23.08 -45.13
CA PHE A 186 10.63 24.24 -44.71
C PHE A 186 11.30 24.83 -45.94
N ASP A 187 11.04 26.09 -46.21
CA ASP A 187 11.66 26.84 -47.30
C ASP A 187 12.07 28.24 -46.82
N VAL A 188 13.15 28.73 -47.43
CA VAL A 188 13.73 30.03 -47.11
C VAL A 188 14.02 30.76 -48.42
N ALA A 189 13.40 31.92 -48.60
CA ALA A 189 13.52 32.70 -49.83
C ALA A 189 13.96 34.15 -49.57
N PRO A 190 14.82 34.72 -50.45
CA PRO A 190 15.50 34.06 -51.56
C PRO A 190 16.70 33.18 -51.10
N ALA A 191 17.04 32.14 -51.87
CA ALA A 191 18.13 31.21 -51.56
C ALA A 191 19.52 31.86 -51.52
N THR A 192 19.69 32.97 -52.24
CA THR A 192 20.84 33.88 -52.16
C THR A 192 20.34 35.28 -51.85
N PHE A 193 20.98 35.95 -50.92
CA PHE A 193 20.57 37.29 -50.48
C PHE A 193 21.80 38.14 -50.16
N GLU A 194 21.65 39.45 -50.32
CA GLU A 194 22.65 40.43 -49.91
C GLU A 194 22.47 40.79 -48.43
N SER A 195 23.57 41.12 -47.76
CA SER A 195 23.54 41.56 -46.37
C SER A 195 22.60 42.77 -46.20
N GLY A 196 21.80 42.76 -45.13
CA GLY A 196 20.81 43.81 -44.85
C GLY A 196 19.48 43.67 -45.61
N ARG A 197 19.30 42.64 -46.44
CA ARG A 197 18.02 42.33 -47.07
C ARG A 197 17.14 41.43 -46.21
N LEU A 198 15.83 41.53 -46.42
CA LEU A 198 14.85 40.65 -45.81
C LEU A 198 14.93 39.25 -46.40
N LEU A 199 14.65 38.27 -45.55
CA LEU A 199 14.60 36.86 -45.87
C LEU A 199 13.34 36.31 -45.20
N THR A 200 12.58 35.52 -45.95
CA THR A 200 11.30 34.94 -45.48
C THR A 200 11.51 33.45 -45.26
N ALA A 201 11.17 32.99 -44.06
CA ALA A 201 11.09 31.57 -43.75
C ALA A 201 9.61 31.14 -43.74
N THR A 202 9.31 30.04 -44.41
CA THR A 202 7.98 29.45 -44.48
C THR A 202 8.06 27.98 -44.14
N TRP A 203 7.18 27.51 -43.26
CA TRP A 203 7.12 26.12 -42.87
C TRP A 203 5.69 25.64 -42.72
N GLY A 204 5.51 24.34 -42.93
CA GLY A 204 4.27 23.62 -42.65
C GLY A 204 4.50 22.60 -41.55
N VAL A 205 3.55 22.50 -40.63
CA VAL A 205 3.51 21.45 -39.60
C VAL A 205 2.39 20.48 -39.97
N THR A 206 2.69 19.18 -39.93
CA THR A 206 1.71 18.10 -40.06
C THR A 206 1.64 17.29 -38.77
N ASN A 207 0.47 16.73 -38.48
CA ASN A 207 0.31 15.77 -37.40
C ASN A 207 0.23 14.35 -37.99
N THR A 208 1.27 13.55 -37.81
CA THR A 208 1.34 12.14 -38.23
C THR A 208 0.92 11.17 -37.13
N GLY A 209 0.56 11.68 -35.96
CA GLY A 209 0.15 10.89 -34.80
C GLY A 209 -1.24 10.29 -34.92
N THR A 210 -1.60 9.49 -33.92
CA THR A 210 -2.91 8.82 -33.84
C THR A 210 -3.98 9.63 -33.11
N ALA A 211 -3.61 10.77 -32.54
CA ALA A 211 -4.55 11.71 -31.90
C ALA A 211 -4.42 13.13 -32.46
N ALA A 212 -5.51 13.90 -32.35
CA ALA A 212 -5.51 15.32 -32.67
C ALA A 212 -4.72 16.14 -31.64
N VAL A 213 -4.13 17.25 -32.10
CA VAL A 213 -3.57 18.26 -31.20
C VAL A 213 -4.72 19.06 -30.59
N THR A 214 -4.77 19.13 -29.26
CA THR A 214 -5.86 19.78 -28.50
C THR A 214 -5.41 21.01 -27.71
N GLY A 215 -4.11 21.33 -27.73
CA GLY A 215 -3.53 22.46 -27.03
C GLY A 215 -2.61 23.28 -27.93
N ASP A 216 -2.18 24.43 -27.42
CA ASP A 216 -1.27 25.34 -28.12
C ASP A 216 0.15 24.77 -28.16
N PHE A 217 0.88 25.08 -29.23
CA PHE A 217 2.30 24.78 -29.36
C PHE A 217 3.06 25.98 -29.92
N TYR A 218 4.37 25.98 -29.74
CA TYR A 218 5.27 27.03 -30.22
C TYR A 218 6.27 26.45 -31.20
N ASP A 219 6.48 27.16 -32.30
CA ASP A 219 7.60 26.92 -33.20
C ASP A 219 8.76 27.84 -32.81
N ARG A 220 9.99 27.36 -33.06
CA ARG A 220 11.20 28.15 -32.84
C ARG A 220 12.01 28.24 -34.13
N VAL A 221 12.17 29.46 -34.63
CA VAL A 221 13.12 29.79 -35.70
C VAL A 221 14.38 30.36 -35.07
N LEU A 222 15.54 29.80 -35.41
CA LEU A 222 16.83 30.23 -34.91
C LEU A 222 17.81 30.43 -36.07
N VAL A 223 18.42 31.62 -36.15
CA VAL A 223 19.55 31.91 -37.03
C VAL A 223 20.84 31.72 -36.22
N ARG A 224 21.83 31.03 -36.77
CA ARG A 224 23.13 30.77 -36.15
C ARG A 224 24.27 31.22 -37.04
#